data_AF-A0A915HKY5-F1
#
_entry.id   AF-A0A915HKY5-F1
#
_cell.length_a   1.000
_cell.length_b   1.000
_cell.length_c   1.000
_cell.angle_alpha   90.00
_cell.angle_beta   90.00
_cell.angle_gamma   90.00
#
_symmetry.space_group_name_H-M   'P 1'
#
loop_
_entity.id
_entity.type
_entity.pdbx_description
1 polymer ?
#
loop_
_entity_poly.entity_id
_entity_poly.type
_entity_poly.pdbx_seq_one_letter_code
_entity_poly.pdbx_strand_id
1 'polypeptide(L)'
;MTFFASLLIIFVMDRKFSPVLNYDHEGWNSASNNLLMGLDLKFDPCGNFYQFSTGSSDSLKKDDVKESNSFEDFKASLQKPCESKLKTINSSSPDHAQWLYNFYTKCMENFYNHDRDLLKDIGEKLTTHFVNQTTPFFSNVSSRYSSFWQLIGRLQRQQDTKFLIEARVEPIEIKCKKLMVLVLKPADTLPDRLYKNLPLYSKVIDFLRIYNQSIISEGEAFLNRMKQYLKYSNFTSSKNRTPVLLKLSKLSKFAPAIDWDDYLPALLSEEYFPEWKKDDPFLLLSDQHYFQDFLPEIMNNFSLDLQTYLAYGLLVHEYYDFFKMDKKTNHTVLQATSNHQEGICFDIALDYFSAAFVNLLLRGIEDQHVEDWIYDIEIIAESIFSAFKFLINNLSWLQPTQRILLIKKVGSFSVNIGLPPWIGDDQEINKRTPRYESSLSLVENDIKAQQSLFFNDILRPLMVKSIDGEGTLAGGSRGDYSQMATSILTPKFSDQVTRLGTKINIPFGAMVSQLYQDTAPLSMKFSRLGMLTMWYA
;
A
#
# COMPACT_ATOMS: atom_id res chain seq x y z
N MET A 1 -23.13 -2.91 22.05
CA MET A 1 -23.74 -4.15 22.59
C MET A 1 -25.13 -4.41 22.04
N THR A 2 -26.03 -3.43 22.02
CA THR A 2 -27.39 -3.56 21.44
C THR A 2 -27.42 -3.95 19.95
N PHE A 3 -26.46 -3.48 19.14
CA PHE A 3 -26.44 -3.77 17.69
C PHE A 3 -26.16 -5.24 17.33
N PHE A 4 -25.34 -5.96 18.11
CA PHE A 4 -24.99 -7.36 17.85
C PHE A 4 -25.97 -8.36 18.47
N ALA A 5 -26.61 -8.00 19.60
CA ALA A 5 -27.75 -8.77 20.12
C ALA A 5 -28.91 -8.78 19.10
N SER A 6 -29.11 -7.67 18.36
CA SER A 6 -30.05 -7.62 17.24
C SER A 6 -29.65 -8.53 16.07
N LEU A 7 -28.36 -8.70 15.77
CA LEU A 7 -27.87 -9.63 14.73
C LEU A 7 -28.12 -11.11 15.08
N LEU A 8 -27.94 -11.51 16.34
CA LEU A 8 -28.24 -12.87 16.80
C LEU A 8 -29.76 -13.15 16.75
N ILE A 9 -30.57 -12.14 17.08
CA ILE A 9 -32.04 -12.21 16.96
C ILE A 9 -32.46 -12.29 15.49
N ILE A 10 -31.82 -11.53 14.59
CA ILE A 10 -32.04 -11.62 13.14
C ILE A 10 -31.67 -13.03 12.64
N PHE A 11 -30.55 -13.61 13.11
CA PHE A 11 -30.12 -14.96 12.74
C PHE A 11 -31.12 -16.06 13.15
N VAL A 12 -31.76 -15.90 14.31
CA VAL A 12 -32.82 -16.81 14.80
C VAL A 12 -34.16 -16.55 14.10
N MET A 13 -34.46 -15.30 13.72
CA MET A 13 -35.69 -14.94 13.02
C MET A 13 -35.66 -15.30 11.54
N ASP A 14 -34.52 -15.25 10.86
CA ASP A 14 -34.36 -15.63 9.44
C ASP A 14 -34.79 -17.08 9.20
N ARG A 15 -34.50 -17.97 10.17
CA ARG A 15 -34.91 -19.38 10.16
C ARG A 15 -36.42 -19.61 10.27
N LYS A 16 -37.18 -18.62 10.76
CA LYS A 16 -38.65 -18.68 10.91
C LYS A 16 -39.41 -17.90 9.84
N PHE A 17 -38.77 -16.95 9.16
CA PHE A 17 -39.45 -16.04 8.23
C PHE A 17 -39.22 -16.30 6.74
N SER A 18 -38.43 -17.31 6.35
CA SER A 18 -38.28 -17.67 4.94
C SER A 18 -38.76 -19.10 4.63
N PRO A 19 -40.08 -19.34 4.43
CA PRO A 19 -40.58 -20.66 4.06
C PRO A 19 -40.59 -20.95 2.54
N VAL A 20 -40.04 -20.10 1.66
CA VAL A 20 -40.42 -20.15 0.22
C VAL A 20 -39.27 -20.05 -0.80
N LEU A 21 -38.00 -20.01 -0.41
CA LEU A 21 -36.90 -20.12 -1.38
C LEU A 21 -36.07 -21.36 -1.04
N ASN A 22 -35.97 -22.29 -2.01
CA ASN A 22 -34.99 -23.36 -2.04
C ASN A 22 -33.59 -22.72 -2.06
N TYR A 23 -33.15 -22.22 -0.92
CA TYR A 23 -31.77 -21.82 -0.74
C TYR A 23 -30.92 -23.07 -0.86
N ASP A 24 -29.86 -22.97 -1.66
CA ASP A 24 -28.81 -23.98 -1.72
C ASP A 24 -28.29 -24.22 -0.30
N HIS A 25 -28.66 -25.37 0.26
CA HIS A 25 -28.37 -25.72 1.65
C HIS A 25 -26.87 -25.78 1.91
N GLU A 26 -26.05 -25.98 0.88
CA GLU A 26 -24.60 -26.12 1.01
C GLU A 26 -23.93 -24.83 1.50
N GLY A 27 -24.28 -23.68 0.92
CA GLY A 27 -23.68 -22.41 1.32
C GLY A 27 -24.06 -21.96 2.72
N TRP A 28 -25.33 -22.14 3.11
CA TRP A 28 -25.77 -21.89 4.48
C TRP A 28 -25.05 -22.81 5.49
N ASN A 29 -24.95 -24.10 5.18
CA ASN A 29 -24.26 -25.07 6.03
C ASN A 29 -22.77 -24.75 6.15
N SER A 30 -22.11 -24.39 5.05
CA SER A 30 -20.71 -23.97 5.03
C SER A 30 -20.50 -22.72 5.91
N ALA A 31 -21.31 -21.69 5.71
CA ALA A 31 -21.24 -20.46 6.49
C ALA A 31 -21.50 -20.70 7.99
N SER A 32 -22.50 -21.52 8.32
CA SER A 32 -22.81 -21.90 9.70
C SER A 32 -21.69 -22.71 10.34
N ASN A 33 -21.11 -23.67 9.63
CA ASN A 33 -20.01 -24.49 10.14
C ASN A 33 -18.76 -23.63 10.38
N ASN A 34 -18.42 -22.74 9.45
CA ASN A 34 -17.32 -21.80 9.61
C ASN A 34 -17.52 -20.87 10.81
N LEU A 35 -18.76 -20.40 11.05
CA LEU A 35 -19.08 -19.62 12.24
C LEU A 35 -18.88 -20.45 13.51
N LEU A 36 -19.47 -21.65 13.58
CA LEU A 36 -19.38 -22.53 14.74
C LEU A 36 -17.93 -22.93 15.07
N MET A 37 -17.07 -23.12 14.05
CA MET A 37 -15.65 -23.39 14.25
C MET A 37 -14.89 -22.24 14.89
N GLY A 38 -15.37 -20.99 14.74
CA GLY A 38 -14.77 -19.80 15.36
C GLY A 38 -15.26 -19.48 16.78
N LEU A 39 -16.39 -20.07 17.22
CA LEU A 39 -16.98 -19.78 18.54
C LEU A 39 -16.35 -20.60 19.67
N ASP A 40 -15.89 -19.94 20.75
CA ASP A 40 -15.55 -20.59 22.02
C ASP A 40 -16.70 -20.50 23.01
N LEU A 41 -17.52 -21.55 23.03
CA LEU A 41 -18.71 -21.63 23.88
C LEU A 41 -18.39 -21.69 25.39
N LYS A 42 -17.11 -21.73 25.80
CA LYS A 42 -16.69 -21.62 27.20
C LYS A 42 -16.80 -20.20 27.74
N PHE A 43 -16.79 -19.19 26.86
CA PHE A 43 -16.91 -17.80 27.24
C PHE A 43 -18.35 -17.32 27.11
N ASP A 44 -18.81 -16.57 28.09
CA ASP A 44 -20.11 -15.88 28.01
C ASP A 44 -20.00 -14.74 26.98
N PRO A 45 -20.84 -14.70 25.92
CA PRO A 45 -20.85 -13.59 24.97
C PRO A 45 -21.14 -12.23 25.63
N CYS A 46 -21.83 -12.21 26.77
CA CYS A 46 -22.07 -10.98 27.54
C CYS A 46 -20.84 -10.54 28.35
N GLY A 47 -19.98 -11.49 28.76
CA GLY A 47 -18.78 -11.22 29.55
C GLY A 47 -17.56 -10.92 28.68
N ASN A 48 -17.33 -11.70 27.63
CA ASN A 48 -16.22 -11.50 26.69
C ASN A 48 -16.61 -11.95 25.28
N PHE A 49 -17.32 -11.09 24.54
CA PHE A 49 -17.76 -11.39 23.17
C PHE A 49 -16.59 -11.72 22.24
N TYR A 50 -15.44 -11.06 22.40
CA TYR A 50 -14.27 -11.34 21.56
C TYR A 50 -13.83 -12.79 21.73
N GLN A 51 -13.55 -13.24 22.97
CA GLN A 51 -13.17 -14.63 23.23
C GLN A 51 -14.28 -15.62 22.86
N PHE A 52 -15.56 -15.27 23.08
CA PHE A 52 -16.66 -16.09 22.60
C PHE A 52 -16.66 -16.24 21.07
N SER A 53 -16.36 -15.17 20.33
CA SER A 53 -16.44 -15.14 18.86
C SER A 53 -15.20 -15.66 18.13
N THR A 54 -14.05 -15.72 18.79
CA THR A 54 -12.77 -16.11 18.16
C THR A 54 -11.97 -17.16 18.94
N GLY A 55 -12.31 -17.46 20.19
CA GLY A 55 -11.45 -18.19 21.12
C GLY A 55 -11.23 -19.67 20.80
N SER A 56 -12.06 -20.29 19.95
CA SER A 56 -11.92 -21.70 19.56
C SER A 56 -10.92 -21.90 18.45
N SER A 57 -10.55 -20.82 17.76
CA SER A 57 -9.51 -20.88 16.75
C SER A 57 -8.18 -21.13 17.47
N ASP A 58 -7.67 -22.36 17.38
CA ASP A 58 -6.32 -22.71 17.85
C ASP A 58 -5.23 -21.81 17.23
N SER A 59 -5.56 -21.11 16.14
CA SER A 59 -4.73 -20.07 15.56
C SER A 59 -4.52 -18.84 16.46
N LEU A 60 -5.33 -18.62 17.50
CA LEU A 60 -5.13 -17.54 18.48
C LEU A 60 -4.35 -17.96 19.73
N LYS A 61 -4.11 -19.26 19.94
CA LYS A 61 -3.60 -19.82 21.21
C LYS A 61 -2.11 -20.19 21.20
N LYS A 62 -1.35 -19.93 20.13
CA LYS A 62 0.10 -20.18 20.09
C LYS A 62 0.87 -18.87 20.04
N ASP A 63 2.00 -18.74 20.75
CA ASP A 63 2.94 -17.61 20.53
C ASP A 63 3.50 -17.55 19.08
N ASP A 64 3.22 -18.60 18.29
CA ASP A 64 3.35 -18.67 16.83
C ASP A 64 2.04 -18.33 16.08
N VAL A 65 1.15 -17.49 16.63
CA VAL A 65 0.08 -16.84 15.86
C VAL A 65 0.76 -16.00 14.80
N LYS A 66 1.11 -16.67 13.71
CA LYS A 66 1.17 -16.09 12.39
C LYS A 66 -0.13 -15.29 12.33
N GLU A 67 -0.03 -13.98 12.17
CA GLU A 67 -1.09 -13.22 11.55
C GLU A 67 -1.34 -13.88 10.17
N SER A 68 -2.01 -15.04 10.13
CA SER A 68 -2.70 -15.52 8.95
C SER A 68 -3.88 -14.58 8.84
N ASN A 69 -3.56 -13.38 8.39
CA ASN A 69 -4.57 -12.43 7.97
C ASN A 69 -5.32 -13.19 6.89
N SER A 70 -6.65 -13.29 7.02
CA SER A 70 -7.53 -13.92 6.04
C SER A 70 -7.25 -13.47 4.61
N PHE A 71 -6.63 -12.30 4.48
CA PHE A 71 -6.09 -11.75 3.27
C PHE A 71 -4.93 -12.55 2.63
N GLU A 72 -3.94 -13.02 3.41
CA GLU A 72 -2.84 -13.87 2.89
C GLU A 72 -3.36 -15.23 2.44
N ASP A 73 -4.32 -15.82 3.17
CA ASP A 73 -4.97 -17.06 2.77
C ASP A 73 -5.77 -16.87 1.47
N PHE A 74 -6.48 -15.75 1.35
CA PHE A 74 -7.18 -15.38 0.13
C PHE A 74 -6.19 -15.19 -1.04
N LYS A 75 -5.08 -14.48 -0.83
CA LYS A 75 -4.03 -14.30 -1.83
C LYS A 75 -3.43 -15.64 -2.28
N ALA A 76 -3.11 -16.52 -1.34
CA ALA A 76 -2.65 -17.88 -1.62
C ALA A 76 -3.69 -18.70 -2.39
N SER A 77 -4.99 -18.49 -2.14
CA SER A 77 -6.07 -19.13 -2.90
C SER A 77 -6.15 -18.63 -4.35
N LEU A 78 -5.76 -17.38 -4.62
CA LEU A 78 -5.70 -16.80 -5.96
C LEU A 78 -4.43 -17.21 -6.73
N GLN A 79 -3.32 -17.44 -6.03
CA GLN A 79 -2.02 -17.68 -6.63
C GLN A 79 -2.04 -18.85 -7.63
N LYS A 80 -2.51 -20.03 -7.20
CA LYS A 80 -2.51 -21.24 -8.06
C LYS A 80 -3.38 -21.09 -9.32
N PRO A 81 -4.64 -20.61 -9.24
CA PRO A 81 -5.43 -20.32 -10.44
C PRO A 81 -4.74 -19.33 -11.37
N CYS A 82 -4.14 -18.26 -10.83
CA CYS A 82 -3.41 -17.28 -11.64
C CYS A 82 -2.22 -17.91 -12.35
N GLU A 83 -1.36 -18.64 -11.64
CA GLU A 83 -0.19 -19.32 -12.22
C GLU A 83 -0.59 -20.31 -13.32
N SER A 84 -1.68 -21.06 -13.11
CA SER A 84 -2.21 -21.96 -14.13
C SER A 84 -2.61 -21.19 -15.39
N LYS A 85 -3.24 -20.02 -15.25
CA LYS A 85 -3.61 -19.18 -16.39
C LYS A 85 -2.42 -18.49 -17.04
N LEU A 86 -1.42 -18.06 -16.25
CA LEU A 86 -0.18 -17.48 -16.77
C LEU A 86 0.50 -18.46 -17.74
N LYS A 87 0.51 -19.76 -17.41
CA LYS A 87 1.06 -20.82 -18.27
C LYS A 87 0.30 -21.02 -19.59
N THR A 88 -0.91 -20.49 -19.72
CA THR A 88 -1.68 -20.55 -20.98
C THR A 88 -1.43 -19.35 -21.90
N ILE A 89 -0.72 -18.33 -21.41
CA ILE A 89 -0.40 -17.14 -22.19
C ILE A 89 0.55 -17.51 -23.31
N ASN A 90 0.25 -17.00 -24.50
CA ASN A 90 0.97 -17.30 -25.75
C ASN A 90 1.05 -16.04 -26.62
N SER A 91 1.65 -16.16 -27.81
CA SER A 91 1.82 -15.02 -28.74
C SER A 91 0.52 -14.43 -29.30
N SER A 92 -0.62 -15.13 -29.16
CA SER A 92 -1.95 -14.59 -29.51
C SER A 92 -2.65 -13.88 -28.35
N SER A 93 -2.09 -13.94 -27.14
CA SER A 93 -2.65 -13.24 -25.98
C SER A 93 -2.45 -11.73 -26.12
N PRO A 94 -3.28 -10.90 -25.46
CA PRO A 94 -3.09 -9.45 -25.47
C PRO A 94 -1.73 -9.02 -24.91
N ASP A 95 -1.18 -7.90 -25.39
CA ASP A 95 0.16 -7.44 -25.02
C ASP A 95 0.37 -7.35 -23.50
N HIS A 96 -0.57 -6.78 -22.73
CA HIS A 96 -0.46 -6.72 -21.27
C HIS A 96 -0.35 -8.08 -20.60
N ALA A 97 -1.00 -9.11 -21.13
CA ALA A 97 -0.90 -10.47 -20.62
C ALA A 97 0.49 -11.05 -20.93
N GLN A 98 1.01 -10.80 -22.14
CA GLN A 98 2.37 -11.20 -22.51
C GLN A 98 3.42 -10.49 -21.64
N TRP A 99 3.26 -9.19 -21.37
CA TRP A 99 4.14 -8.43 -20.49
C TRP A 99 4.13 -8.99 -19.07
N LEU A 100 2.94 -9.26 -18.53
CA LEU A 100 2.79 -9.87 -17.21
C LEU A 100 3.49 -11.24 -17.15
N TYR A 101 3.25 -12.10 -18.16
CA TYR A 101 3.89 -13.41 -18.23
C TYR A 101 5.41 -13.30 -18.26
N ASN A 102 5.95 -12.47 -19.15
CA ASN A 102 7.39 -12.27 -19.32
C ASN A 102 8.04 -11.69 -18.06
N PHE A 103 7.36 -10.75 -17.39
CA PHE A 103 7.82 -10.23 -16.10
C PHE A 103 7.87 -11.33 -15.04
N TYR A 104 6.79 -12.10 -14.90
CA TYR A 104 6.69 -13.17 -13.91
C TYR A 104 7.75 -14.27 -14.14
N THR A 105 7.90 -14.76 -15.38
CA THR A 105 8.90 -15.79 -15.69
C THR A 105 10.32 -15.27 -15.49
N LYS A 106 10.61 -14.03 -15.90
CA LYS A 106 11.94 -13.45 -15.68
C LYS A 106 12.24 -13.24 -14.21
N CYS A 107 11.24 -12.85 -13.41
CA CYS A 107 11.36 -12.79 -11.96
C CYS A 107 11.77 -14.16 -11.41
N MET A 108 11.06 -15.23 -11.79
CA MET A 108 11.37 -16.59 -11.36
C MET A 108 12.78 -17.03 -11.77
N GLU A 109 13.17 -16.84 -13.04
CA GLU A 109 14.52 -17.16 -13.53
C GLU A 109 15.61 -16.44 -12.76
N ASN A 110 15.41 -15.15 -12.47
CA ASN A 110 16.39 -14.35 -11.75
C ASN A 110 16.54 -14.83 -10.31
N PHE A 111 15.45 -15.13 -9.59
CA PHE A 111 15.54 -15.72 -8.25
C PHE A 111 16.27 -17.07 -8.24
N TYR A 112 16.01 -17.95 -9.22
CA TYR A 112 16.69 -19.24 -9.33
C TYR A 112 18.20 -19.11 -9.57
N ASN A 113 18.61 -18.14 -10.39
CA ASN A 113 20.00 -18.02 -10.83
C ASN A 113 20.85 -17.10 -9.93
N HIS A 114 20.25 -16.17 -9.18
CA HIS A 114 20.99 -15.06 -8.56
C HIS A 114 21.03 -15.06 -7.03
N ASP A 115 20.23 -15.86 -6.31
CA ASP A 115 20.07 -15.68 -4.85
C ASP A 115 21.36 -15.83 -4.01
N ARG A 116 22.39 -16.55 -4.48
CA ARG A 116 23.65 -16.70 -3.72
C ARG A 116 24.77 -15.78 -4.20
N ASP A 117 24.97 -15.66 -5.51
CA ASP A 117 26.05 -14.86 -6.07
C ASP A 117 25.71 -13.37 -6.14
N LEU A 118 24.43 -13.00 -6.28
CA LEU A 118 24.00 -11.59 -6.23
C LEU A 118 24.03 -11.04 -4.81
N LEU A 119 23.63 -11.81 -3.79
CA LEU A 119 23.76 -11.33 -2.41
C LEU A 119 25.21 -11.21 -1.98
N LYS A 120 26.08 -12.10 -2.49
CA LYS A 120 27.51 -12.00 -2.29
C LYS A 120 28.12 -10.85 -3.09
N ASP A 121 27.80 -10.70 -4.37
CA ASP A 121 28.32 -9.63 -5.24
C ASP A 121 27.78 -8.26 -4.83
N ILE A 122 26.51 -8.14 -4.46
CA ILE A 122 25.98 -6.89 -3.91
C ILE A 122 26.49 -6.69 -2.48
N GLY A 123 26.57 -7.73 -1.64
CA GLY A 123 27.20 -7.64 -0.33
C GLY A 123 28.64 -7.14 -0.42
N GLU A 124 29.42 -7.67 -1.36
CA GLU A 124 30.80 -7.28 -1.68
C GLU A 124 30.88 -5.90 -2.34
N LYS A 125 29.98 -5.55 -3.26
CA LYS A 125 29.91 -4.22 -3.89
C LYS A 125 29.53 -3.17 -2.86
N LEU A 126 28.50 -3.38 -2.08
CA LEU A 126 28.09 -2.51 -0.98
C LEU A 126 29.17 -2.41 0.07
N THR A 127 29.85 -3.51 0.37
CA THR A 127 30.96 -3.52 1.30
C THR A 127 32.13 -2.69 0.77
N THR A 128 32.55 -2.95 -0.46
CA THR A 128 33.62 -2.24 -1.14
C THR A 128 33.24 -0.78 -1.33
N HIS A 129 31.95 -0.48 -1.49
CA HIS A 129 31.41 0.85 -1.69
C HIS A 129 31.27 1.60 -0.36
N PHE A 130 30.78 0.99 0.72
CA PHE A 130 30.76 1.58 2.06
C PHE A 130 32.19 1.79 2.57
N VAL A 131 33.03 0.76 2.53
CA VAL A 131 34.38 0.77 3.11
C VAL A 131 35.34 1.64 2.34
N ASN A 132 35.26 1.69 1.00
CA ASN A 132 36.11 2.57 0.21
C ASN A 132 35.50 3.95 -0.06
N GLN A 133 34.21 4.17 0.24
CA GLN A 133 33.51 5.40 -0.16
C GLN A 133 32.69 6.15 0.90
N THR A 134 32.63 5.79 2.19
CA THR A 134 31.94 6.68 3.16
C THR A 134 32.55 8.09 3.28
N THR A 135 33.78 8.31 2.81
CA THR A 135 34.36 9.66 2.59
C THR A 135 34.27 10.16 1.13
N PRO A 136 34.56 9.38 0.07
CA PRO A 136 34.43 9.85 -1.32
C PRO A 136 33.11 9.55 -2.06
N PHE A 137 32.15 8.81 -1.51
CA PHE A 137 30.86 8.49 -2.15
C PHE A 137 30.14 9.78 -2.42
N PHE A 138 30.00 10.64 -1.42
CA PHE A 138 29.45 11.97 -1.65
C PHE A 138 30.35 12.87 -2.48
N SER A 139 31.66 12.68 -2.58
CA SER A 139 32.48 13.46 -3.54
C SER A 139 32.28 13.03 -5.01
N ASN A 140 31.98 11.74 -5.24
CA ASN A 140 31.69 11.18 -6.58
C ASN A 140 30.19 11.22 -6.93
N VAL A 141 29.33 11.26 -5.93
CA VAL A 141 27.89 11.48 -6.05
C VAL A 141 27.65 12.99 -6.16
N SER A 142 28.38 13.85 -5.44
CA SER A 142 28.34 15.32 -5.64
C SER A 142 28.91 15.74 -6.99
N SER A 143 29.72 14.90 -7.64
CA SER A 143 30.12 15.18 -9.03
C SER A 143 29.01 14.82 -10.03
N ARG A 144 28.07 13.94 -9.66
CA ARG A 144 26.89 13.58 -10.48
C ARG A 144 25.61 14.34 -10.11
N TYR A 145 25.53 14.84 -8.88
CA TYR A 145 24.39 15.58 -8.35
C TYR A 145 24.85 16.92 -7.81
N SER A 146 24.16 17.99 -8.17
CA SER A 146 24.48 19.35 -7.74
C SER A 146 24.35 19.53 -6.24
N SER A 147 23.49 18.76 -5.58
CA SER A 147 23.28 18.83 -4.14
C SER A 147 22.78 17.53 -3.51
N PHE A 148 22.88 17.49 -2.17
CA PHE A 148 22.25 16.48 -1.33
C PHE A 148 20.74 16.36 -1.58
N TRP A 149 20.04 17.48 -1.74
CA TRP A 149 18.59 17.49 -1.93
C TRP A 149 18.17 16.95 -3.29
N GLN A 150 18.98 17.16 -4.32
CA GLN A 150 18.80 16.51 -5.61
C GLN A 150 18.88 14.98 -5.50
N LEU A 151 19.82 14.46 -4.70
CA LEU A 151 19.92 13.02 -4.42
C LEU A 151 18.66 12.52 -3.69
N ILE A 152 18.22 13.20 -2.63
CA ILE A 152 16.99 12.81 -1.89
C ILE A 152 15.78 12.77 -2.82
N GLY A 153 15.59 13.79 -3.66
CA GLY A 153 14.50 13.86 -4.62
C GLY A 153 14.53 12.69 -5.59
N ARG A 154 15.71 12.35 -6.13
CA ARG A 154 15.88 11.20 -7.03
C ARG A 154 15.68 9.86 -6.33
N LEU A 155 16.20 9.67 -5.12
CA LEU A 155 16.02 8.42 -4.36
C LEU A 155 14.55 8.20 -4.01
N GLN A 156 13.85 9.24 -3.57
CA GLN A 156 12.41 9.14 -3.34
C GLN A 156 11.66 8.89 -4.65
N ARG A 157 12.12 9.48 -5.76
CA ARG A 157 11.55 9.24 -7.08
C ARG A 157 11.69 7.79 -7.52
N GLN A 158 12.90 7.27 -7.44
CA GLN A 158 13.30 5.98 -8.01
C GLN A 158 12.89 4.79 -7.13
N GLN A 159 12.84 4.97 -5.81
CA GLN A 159 12.68 3.87 -4.87
C GLN A 159 11.50 4.05 -3.90
N ASP A 160 10.66 5.08 -4.07
CA ASP A 160 9.59 5.49 -3.12
C ASP A 160 10.10 5.62 -1.66
N THR A 161 11.35 6.06 -1.52
CA THR A 161 11.98 6.19 -0.20
C THR A 161 11.52 7.46 0.51
N LYS A 162 11.07 7.32 1.74
CA LYS A 162 10.52 8.41 2.56
C LYS A 162 11.45 8.68 3.74
N PHE A 163 12.70 9.07 3.50
CA PHE A 163 13.73 9.13 4.55
C PHE A 163 13.59 10.35 5.46
N LEU A 164 13.66 11.55 4.88
CA LEU A 164 13.64 12.83 5.59
C LEU A 164 12.39 13.66 5.27
N ILE A 165 11.84 13.45 4.08
CA ILE A 165 10.67 14.13 3.59
C ILE A 165 9.86 13.07 2.85
N GLU A 166 8.54 13.13 2.97
CA GLU A 166 7.64 12.44 2.06
C GLU A 166 6.93 13.52 1.24
N ALA A 167 7.35 13.68 -0.01
CA ALA A 167 6.60 14.48 -0.99
C ALA A 167 5.87 13.59 -2.00
N ARG A 168 4.58 13.80 -2.18
CA ARG A 168 3.74 13.03 -3.11
C ARG A 168 2.76 13.94 -3.83
N VAL A 169 2.33 13.54 -5.02
CA VAL A 169 1.34 14.29 -5.79
C VAL A 169 -0.02 13.69 -5.51
N GLU A 170 -0.91 14.43 -4.86
CA GLU A 170 -2.26 13.96 -4.54
C GLU A 170 -3.31 15.03 -4.92
N PRO A 171 -4.54 14.63 -5.30
CA PRO A 171 -5.64 15.59 -5.46
C PRO A 171 -5.94 16.23 -4.11
N ILE A 172 -6.38 17.50 -4.06
CA ILE A 172 -6.70 18.16 -2.77
C ILE A 172 -8.05 18.89 -2.83
N GLU A 173 -8.97 18.55 -1.92
CA GLU A 173 -10.38 19.00 -1.97
C GLU A 173 -10.64 20.41 -1.43
N ILE A 174 -9.60 21.20 -1.12
CA ILE A 174 -9.79 22.47 -0.39
C ILE A 174 -10.56 23.53 -1.21
N LYS A 175 -10.68 23.38 -2.55
CA LYS A 175 -11.65 24.11 -3.41
C LYS A 175 -11.53 23.82 -4.92
N CYS A 176 -10.56 23.03 -5.37
CA CYS A 176 -10.36 22.74 -6.79
C CYS A 176 -9.88 21.29 -6.96
N LYS A 177 -10.40 20.57 -7.95
CA LYS A 177 -9.91 19.23 -8.39
C LYS A 177 -8.51 19.35 -9.04
N LYS A 178 -7.58 20.00 -8.37
CA LYS A 178 -6.18 20.12 -8.80
C LYS A 178 -5.35 19.18 -7.98
N LEU A 179 -4.41 18.54 -8.64
CA LEU A 179 -3.33 17.84 -7.95
C LEU A 179 -2.39 18.88 -7.36
N MET A 180 -1.89 18.58 -6.18
CA MET A 180 -0.91 19.40 -5.50
C MET A 180 0.22 18.52 -5.02
N VAL A 181 1.42 19.10 -4.96
CA VAL A 181 2.52 18.47 -4.24
C VAL A 181 2.24 18.60 -2.77
N LEU A 182 2.02 17.45 -2.16
CA LEU A 182 1.83 17.26 -0.75
C LEU A 182 3.16 16.94 -0.10
N VAL A 183 3.60 17.79 0.83
CA VAL A 183 4.82 17.59 1.61
C VAL A 183 4.45 17.20 3.04
N LEU A 184 5.00 16.09 3.51
CA LEU A 184 4.78 15.46 4.81
C LEU A 184 6.11 15.20 5.52
N LYS A 185 6.07 15.17 6.85
CA LYS A 185 7.08 14.38 7.57
C LYS A 185 6.86 12.90 7.24
N PRO A 186 7.92 12.09 7.10
CA PRO A 186 7.78 10.65 6.93
C PRO A 186 6.86 10.01 7.99
N ALA A 187 5.96 9.11 7.56
CA ALA A 187 4.95 8.48 8.42
C ALA A 187 5.53 7.83 9.69
N ASP A 188 6.67 7.16 9.54
CA ASP A 188 7.56 6.83 10.65
C ASP A 188 8.71 7.82 10.59
N THR A 189 8.89 8.62 11.64
CA THR A 189 10.06 9.47 11.72
C THR A 189 11.31 8.58 11.66
N LEU A 190 12.41 9.12 11.14
CA LEU A 190 13.72 8.46 11.15
C LEU A 190 13.99 7.75 12.50
N PRO A 191 13.70 8.39 13.65
CA PRO A 191 13.64 7.76 14.96
C PRO A 191 12.67 6.59 15.17
N ASP A 192 11.39 6.72 14.80
CA ASP A 192 10.40 5.64 14.93
C ASP A 192 10.81 4.43 14.09
N ARG A 193 11.33 4.64 12.87
CA ARG A 193 11.89 3.58 12.03
C ARG A 193 13.08 2.94 12.69
N LEU A 194 14.03 3.72 13.20
CA LEU A 194 15.21 3.20 13.88
C LEU A 194 14.84 2.42 15.13
N TYR A 195 13.86 2.87 15.92
CA TYR A 195 13.44 2.17 17.13
C TYR A 195 12.69 0.87 16.81
N LYS A 196 11.69 0.92 15.90
CA LYS A 196 10.93 -0.26 15.46
C LYS A 196 11.82 -1.28 14.75
N ASN A 197 12.79 -0.80 13.97
CA ASN A 197 13.67 -1.65 13.17
C ASN A 197 15.04 -1.85 13.82
N LEU A 198 15.32 -1.37 15.03
CA LEU A 198 16.63 -1.55 15.68
C LEU A 198 17.07 -3.03 15.70
N PRO A 199 16.17 -4.00 16.01
CA PRO A 199 16.49 -5.41 15.90
C PRO A 199 16.81 -5.85 14.46
N LEU A 200 16.12 -5.27 13.47
CA LEU A 200 16.38 -5.53 12.05
C LEU A 200 17.73 -4.96 11.62
N TYR A 201 18.07 -3.73 12.03
CA TYR A 201 19.39 -3.14 11.78
C TYR A 201 20.51 -3.96 12.41
N SER A 202 20.30 -4.49 13.62
CA SER A 202 21.23 -5.44 14.23
C SER A 202 21.41 -6.66 13.34
N LYS A 203 20.32 -7.28 12.86
CA LYS A 203 20.37 -8.42 11.94
C LYS A 203 21.06 -8.08 10.62
N VAL A 204 20.81 -6.90 10.05
CA VAL A 204 21.50 -6.44 8.83
C VAL A 204 22.99 -6.28 9.09
N ILE A 205 23.39 -5.73 10.23
CA ILE A 205 24.80 -5.61 10.61
C ILE A 205 25.42 -6.99 10.87
N ASP A 206 24.70 -7.89 11.52
CA ASP A 206 25.12 -9.28 11.73
C ASP A 206 25.25 -10.04 10.39
N PHE A 207 24.39 -9.74 9.41
CA PHE A 207 24.50 -10.26 8.05
C PHE A 207 25.73 -9.68 7.33
N LEU A 208 25.91 -8.35 7.37
CA LEU A 208 27.07 -7.68 6.78
C LEU A 208 28.40 -8.10 7.45
N ARG A 209 28.36 -8.51 8.73
CA ARG A 209 29.50 -9.07 9.48
C ARG A 209 30.08 -10.32 8.81
N ILE A 210 29.28 -11.08 8.06
CA ILE A 210 29.75 -12.26 7.31
C ILE A 210 30.68 -11.83 6.16
N TYR A 211 30.49 -10.62 5.63
CA TYR A 211 31.17 -10.16 4.42
C TYR A 211 32.33 -9.20 4.70
N ASN A 212 32.27 -8.36 5.75
CA ASN A 212 33.39 -7.49 6.13
C ASN A 212 33.37 -7.00 7.59
N GLN A 213 34.49 -7.20 8.28
CA GLN A 213 34.67 -6.76 9.67
C GLN A 213 34.77 -5.23 9.86
N SER A 214 35.24 -4.48 8.87
CA SER A 214 35.36 -3.01 8.96
C SER A 214 34.00 -2.29 8.95
N ILE A 215 32.97 -2.88 8.34
CA ILE A 215 31.60 -2.38 8.39
C ILE A 215 31.02 -2.49 9.81
N ILE A 216 31.56 -3.38 10.65
CA ILE A 216 31.07 -3.60 12.01
C ILE A 216 31.40 -2.39 12.88
N SER A 217 32.65 -1.92 12.87
CA SER A 217 33.06 -0.79 13.71
C SER A 217 32.35 0.50 13.29
N GLU A 218 32.22 0.75 12.00
CA GLU A 218 31.48 1.91 11.49
C GLU A 218 29.96 1.78 11.71
N GLY A 219 29.39 0.59 11.50
CA GLY A 219 27.97 0.31 11.68
C GLY A 219 27.53 0.35 13.15
N GLU A 220 28.34 -0.18 14.07
CA GLU A 220 28.10 -0.07 15.51
C GLU A 220 28.30 1.37 16.00
N ALA A 221 29.33 2.07 15.51
CA ALA A 221 29.52 3.48 15.82
C ALA A 221 28.36 4.32 15.29
N PHE A 222 27.89 4.03 14.07
CA PHE A 222 26.69 4.62 13.48
C PHE A 222 25.46 4.32 14.33
N LEU A 223 25.19 3.06 14.69
CA LEU A 223 24.06 2.69 15.56
C LEU A 223 24.12 3.41 16.90
N ASN A 224 25.30 3.53 17.50
CA ASN A 224 25.48 4.23 18.77
C ASN A 224 25.25 5.73 18.63
N ARG A 225 25.71 6.34 17.53
CA ARG A 225 25.37 7.73 17.18
C ARG A 225 23.86 7.86 16.97
N MET A 226 23.23 7.02 16.14
CA MET A 226 21.78 6.98 15.92
C MET A 226 20.96 6.83 17.21
N LYS A 227 21.41 5.99 18.16
CA LYS A 227 20.80 5.90 19.50
C LYS A 227 20.88 7.22 20.28
N GLN A 228 21.90 8.04 20.06
CA GLN A 228 21.94 9.41 20.60
C GLN A 228 20.91 10.31 19.92
N TYR A 229 20.69 10.21 18.60
CA TYR A 229 19.60 10.93 17.91
C TYR A 229 18.23 10.52 18.44
N LEU A 230 18.04 9.24 18.76
CA LEU A 230 16.80 8.77 19.35
C LEU A 230 16.47 9.50 20.67
N LYS A 231 17.47 9.95 21.42
CA LYS A 231 17.24 10.77 22.62
C LYS A 231 16.74 12.18 22.30
N TYR A 232 17.20 12.77 21.18
CA TYR A 232 16.70 14.07 20.69
C TYR A 232 15.32 13.96 20.05
N SER A 233 14.95 12.77 19.58
CA SER A 233 13.71 12.54 18.85
C SER A 233 12.43 12.36 19.67
N ASN A 234 12.49 12.52 20.99
CA ASN A 234 11.29 12.58 21.84
C ASN A 234 10.38 13.79 21.54
N PHE A 235 10.52 14.41 20.37
CA PHE A 235 9.50 15.20 19.69
C PHE A 235 8.24 14.35 19.47
N THR A 236 7.43 14.26 20.54
CA THR A 236 6.07 13.76 20.45
C THR A 236 5.36 14.63 19.43
N SER A 237 4.99 14.05 18.28
CA SER A 237 4.29 14.80 17.24
C SER A 237 3.10 15.51 17.86
N SER A 238 2.99 16.82 17.66
CA SER A 238 1.81 17.52 18.14
C SER A 238 0.59 16.90 17.45
N LYS A 239 -0.44 16.54 18.23
CA LYS A 239 -1.65 15.89 17.68
C LYS A 239 -2.41 16.81 16.72
N ASN A 240 -2.09 18.11 16.68
CA ASN A 240 -2.72 19.10 15.83
C ASN A 240 -1.95 19.30 14.52
N ARG A 241 -2.23 18.44 13.54
CA ARG A 241 -1.78 18.62 12.17
C ARG A 241 -2.81 19.43 11.39
N THR A 242 -2.70 20.75 11.40
CA THR A 242 -3.48 21.59 10.48
C THR A 242 -2.76 21.72 9.13
N PRO A 243 -3.41 21.37 8.01
CA PRO A 243 -2.91 21.68 6.67
C PRO A 243 -2.52 23.15 6.54
N VAL A 244 -1.36 23.44 5.95
CA VAL A 244 -1.00 24.81 5.54
C VAL A 244 -0.76 24.83 4.05
N LEU A 245 -1.58 25.60 3.32
CA LEU A 245 -1.38 25.87 1.91
C LEU A 245 -0.33 26.97 1.75
N LEU A 246 0.81 26.65 1.13
CA LEU A 246 1.96 27.53 0.97
C LEU A 246 2.33 27.63 -0.51
N LYS A 247 2.73 28.81 -0.97
CA LYS A 247 3.44 28.92 -2.26
C LYS A 247 4.89 28.45 -2.09
N LEU A 248 5.58 28.07 -3.17
CA LEU A 248 7.00 27.68 -3.13
C LEU A 248 7.87 28.72 -2.39
N SER A 249 7.68 30.00 -2.72
CA SER A 249 8.42 31.10 -2.09
C SER A 249 8.21 31.23 -0.57
N LYS A 250 7.05 30.79 -0.06
CA LYS A 250 6.78 30.69 1.37
C LYS A 250 7.28 29.37 1.96
N LEU A 251 7.25 28.29 1.18
CA LEU A 251 7.74 26.98 1.58
C LEU A 251 9.25 27.02 1.87
N SER A 252 10.06 27.67 1.03
CA SER A 252 11.50 27.84 1.27
C SER A 252 11.80 28.66 2.52
N LYS A 253 10.94 29.62 2.88
CA LYS A 253 11.05 30.35 4.16
C LYS A 253 10.60 29.52 5.35
N PHE A 254 9.61 28.65 5.14
CA PHE A 254 9.03 27.83 6.17
C PHE A 254 9.94 26.65 6.55
N ALA A 255 10.59 26.03 5.57
CA ALA A 255 11.49 24.91 5.74
C ALA A 255 12.82 25.20 5.02
N PRO A 256 13.65 26.11 5.58
CA PRO A 256 14.85 26.62 4.92
C PRO A 256 15.99 25.60 4.84
N ALA A 257 15.92 24.51 5.61
CA ALA A 257 16.90 23.44 5.53
C ALA A 257 16.83 22.65 4.22
N ILE A 258 15.73 22.78 3.47
CA ILE A 258 15.48 22.06 2.23
C ILE A 258 15.76 22.99 1.05
N ASP A 259 16.65 22.56 0.16
CA ASP A 259 16.83 23.19 -1.13
C ASP A 259 15.71 22.72 -2.06
N TRP A 260 14.60 23.45 -2.05
CA TRP A 260 13.41 23.12 -2.83
C TRP A 260 13.64 23.22 -4.33
N ASP A 261 14.55 24.10 -4.77
CA ASP A 261 14.86 24.31 -6.18
C ASP A 261 15.62 23.10 -6.74
N ASP A 262 16.41 22.39 -5.93
CA ASP A 262 17.06 21.14 -6.31
C ASP A 262 16.20 19.89 -6.05
N TYR A 263 15.49 19.85 -4.93
CA TYR A 263 14.70 18.69 -4.50
C TYR A 263 13.49 18.42 -5.43
N LEU A 264 12.70 19.44 -5.75
CA LEU A 264 11.43 19.24 -6.46
C LEU A 264 11.63 18.81 -7.92
N PRO A 265 12.54 19.42 -8.71
CA PRO A 265 12.81 18.93 -10.06
C PRO A 265 13.42 17.52 -10.07
N ALA A 266 14.28 17.21 -9.10
CA ALA A 266 14.83 15.87 -8.92
C ALA A 266 13.75 14.84 -8.63
N LEU A 267 12.78 15.20 -7.79
CA LEU A 267 11.64 14.36 -7.48
C LEU A 267 10.70 14.23 -8.69
N LEU A 268 10.37 15.31 -9.38
CA LEU A 268 9.25 15.29 -10.33
C LEU A 268 9.68 15.12 -11.80
N SER A 269 10.99 15.09 -12.06
CA SER A 269 11.64 15.00 -13.39
C SER A 269 11.51 16.26 -14.23
N GLU A 270 12.64 16.78 -14.72
CA GLU A 270 12.73 18.00 -15.54
C GLU A 270 11.83 17.98 -16.78
N GLU A 271 11.64 16.82 -17.42
CA GLU A 271 10.77 16.65 -18.60
C GLU A 271 9.31 17.03 -18.33
N TYR A 272 8.87 16.73 -17.12
CA TYR A 272 7.52 16.95 -16.63
C TYR A 272 7.39 18.26 -15.84
N PHE A 273 8.51 18.99 -15.70
CA PHE A 273 8.66 20.17 -14.88
C PHE A 273 9.01 21.50 -15.59
N PRO A 274 8.99 21.63 -16.94
CA PRO A 274 9.48 22.86 -17.57
C PRO A 274 8.59 24.09 -17.31
N GLU A 275 7.33 23.90 -16.90
CA GLU A 275 6.34 25.00 -16.80
C GLU A 275 5.95 25.39 -15.36
N TRP A 276 6.55 24.78 -14.33
CA TRP A 276 6.09 25.05 -12.97
C TRP A 276 6.43 26.46 -12.52
N LYS A 277 5.40 27.26 -12.21
CA LYS A 277 5.58 28.67 -11.87
C LYS A 277 5.96 28.73 -10.40
N LYS A 278 6.95 29.55 -10.03
CA LYS A 278 7.32 29.84 -8.62
C LYS A 278 6.14 30.25 -7.73
N ASP A 279 5.01 30.59 -8.33
CA ASP A 279 3.76 30.98 -7.69
C ASP A 279 2.71 29.88 -7.52
N ASP A 280 2.94 28.67 -8.04
CA ASP A 280 2.01 27.56 -7.90
C ASP A 280 1.88 27.13 -6.42
N PRO A 281 0.66 26.81 -5.95
CA PRO A 281 0.42 26.48 -4.56
C PRO A 281 0.80 25.03 -4.23
N PHE A 282 1.46 24.86 -3.09
CA PHE A 282 1.83 23.59 -2.46
C PHE A 282 0.97 23.40 -1.23
N LEU A 283 0.66 22.15 -0.89
CA LEU A 283 0.10 21.86 0.41
C LEU A 283 1.17 21.22 1.29
N LEU A 284 1.48 21.90 2.38
CA LEU A 284 2.27 21.34 3.46
C LEU A 284 1.29 20.80 4.51
N LEU A 285 1.06 19.47 4.53
CA LEU A 285 0.31 18.83 5.62
C LEU A 285 1.31 18.35 6.68
N SER A 286 1.95 19.26 7.41
CA SER A 286 3.00 18.80 8.31
C SER A 286 3.08 19.53 9.64
N ASP A 287 3.64 18.78 10.58
CA ASP A 287 4.12 19.19 11.89
C ASP A 287 5.14 20.32 11.71
N GLN A 288 4.76 21.55 12.04
CA GLN A 288 5.60 22.73 11.80
C GLN A 288 6.96 22.59 12.48
N HIS A 289 6.97 22.03 13.70
CA HIS A 289 8.17 21.77 14.47
C HIS A 289 9.15 20.83 13.76
N TYR A 290 8.65 19.86 13.00
CA TYR A 290 9.54 18.95 12.26
C TYR A 290 10.39 19.71 11.24
N PHE A 291 9.77 20.60 10.46
CA PHE A 291 10.44 21.30 9.37
C PHE A 291 11.18 22.56 9.81
N GLN A 292 10.75 23.20 10.90
CA GLN A 292 11.34 24.43 11.42
C GLN A 292 12.42 24.21 12.47
N ASP A 293 12.29 23.17 13.29
CA ASP A 293 13.17 22.96 14.43
C ASP A 293 14.05 21.72 14.19
N PHE A 294 13.43 20.56 13.99
CA PHE A 294 14.13 19.28 13.96
C PHE A 294 14.98 19.07 12.70
N LEU A 295 14.41 19.30 11.52
CA LEU A 295 15.12 19.05 10.26
C LEU A 295 16.35 19.97 10.12
N PRO A 296 16.28 21.29 10.39
CA PRO A 296 17.47 22.13 10.40
C PRO A 296 18.53 21.70 11.41
N GLU A 297 18.13 21.30 12.63
CA GLU A 297 19.06 20.80 13.63
C GLU A 297 19.79 19.54 13.13
N ILE A 298 19.06 18.62 12.50
CA ILE A 298 19.66 17.43 11.90
C ILE A 298 20.62 17.80 10.76
N MET A 299 20.18 18.64 9.83
CA MET A 299 21.01 19.00 8.68
C MET A 299 22.31 19.69 9.10
N ASN A 300 22.29 20.52 10.15
CA ASN A 300 23.45 21.28 10.59
C ASN A 300 24.43 20.46 11.43
N ASN A 301 23.93 19.63 12.35
CA ASN A 301 24.80 18.93 13.30
C ASN A 301 25.34 17.61 12.75
N PHE A 302 24.75 17.09 11.67
CA PHE A 302 24.82 15.67 11.37
C PHE A 302 24.90 15.33 9.88
N SER A 303 25.37 16.24 9.05
CA SER A 303 25.42 16.03 7.59
C SER A 303 26.11 14.73 7.18
N LEU A 304 27.24 14.35 7.78
CA LEU A 304 27.95 13.10 7.49
C LEU A 304 27.17 11.86 7.96
N ASP A 305 26.62 11.90 9.17
CA ASP A 305 25.83 10.79 9.71
C ASP A 305 24.51 10.60 8.96
N LEU A 306 23.93 11.68 8.43
CA LEU A 306 22.72 11.64 7.60
C LEU A 306 22.98 10.91 6.28
N GLN A 307 24.15 11.11 5.69
CA GLN A 307 24.59 10.37 4.51
C GLN A 307 24.74 8.88 4.80
N THR A 308 25.40 8.54 5.90
CA THR A 308 25.49 7.15 6.38
C THR A 308 24.10 6.58 6.64
N TYR A 309 23.21 7.35 7.25
CA TYR A 309 21.83 6.95 7.48
C TYR A 309 21.08 6.67 6.17
N LEU A 310 21.21 7.52 5.16
CA LEU A 310 20.56 7.30 3.87
C LEU A 310 21.10 6.05 3.21
N ALA A 311 22.41 5.84 3.23
CA ALA A 311 23.01 4.63 2.69
C ALA A 311 22.47 3.39 3.42
N TYR A 312 22.44 3.38 4.75
CA TYR A 312 21.84 2.27 5.52
C TYR A 312 20.33 2.14 5.33
N GLY A 313 19.62 3.25 5.17
CA GLY A 313 18.19 3.29 4.92
C GLY A 313 17.85 2.70 3.56
N LEU A 314 18.64 3.01 2.53
CA LEU A 314 18.57 2.42 1.20
C LEU A 314 18.87 0.93 1.27
N LEU A 315 19.92 0.52 1.97
CA LEU A 315 20.20 -0.90 2.20
C LEU A 315 19.02 -1.60 2.86
N VAL A 316 18.55 -1.09 3.99
CA VAL A 316 17.43 -1.71 4.69
C VAL A 316 16.19 -1.72 3.83
N HIS A 317 15.91 -0.67 3.05
CA HIS A 317 14.78 -0.64 2.10
C HIS A 317 14.94 -1.69 0.99
N GLU A 318 16.11 -1.74 0.36
CA GLU A 318 16.43 -2.67 -0.72
C GLU A 318 16.42 -4.14 -0.29
N TYR A 319 16.65 -4.41 0.98
CA TYR A 319 16.68 -5.74 1.55
C TYR A 319 15.56 -5.98 2.55
N TYR A 320 14.61 -5.05 2.70
CA TYR A 320 13.61 -5.12 3.76
C TYR A 320 12.80 -6.41 3.61
N ASP A 321 12.33 -6.68 2.39
CA ASP A 321 11.55 -7.87 2.10
C ASP A 321 12.38 -9.14 2.34
N PHE A 322 13.65 -9.12 1.99
CA PHE A 322 14.58 -10.21 2.24
C PHE A 322 14.81 -10.46 3.74
N PHE A 323 14.98 -9.42 4.55
CA PHE A 323 15.13 -9.55 6.00
C PHE A 323 13.81 -9.84 6.73
N LYS A 324 12.67 -9.44 6.17
CA LYS A 324 11.34 -9.82 6.67
C LYS A 324 11.15 -11.33 6.58
N MET A 325 11.81 -12.01 5.64
CA MET A 325 11.82 -13.47 5.53
C MET A 325 12.52 -14.14 6.72
N ASP A 326 13.58 -13.56 7.26
CA ASP A 326 14.38 -14.11 8.38
C ASP A 326 13.70 -14.02 9.76
N LYS A 327 12.58 -13.30 9.90
CA LYS A 327 11.80 -13.37 11.16
C LYS A 327 11.09 -14.71 11.35
N LYS A 328 10.81 -15.45 10.26
CA LYS A 328 9.97 -16.67 10.28
C LYS A 328 10.73 -17.96 10.57
N THR A 329 12.03 -18.00 10.31
CA THR A 329 12.81 -19.22 10.43
C THR A 329 14.18 -18.85 10.98
N ASN A 330 14.54 -19.31 12.18
CA ASN A 330 15.94 -19.31 12.64
C ASN A 330 16.89 -20.12 11.72
N HIS A 331 16.42 -20.54 10.54
CA HIS A 331 17.20 -21.12 9.48
C HIS A 331 17.67 -20.00 8.56
N THR A 332 18.99 -19.94 8.39
CA THR A 332 19.69 -19.18 7.35
C THR A 332 18.84 -19.09 6.09
N VAL A 333 18.32 -17.89 5.83
CA VAL A 333 17.95 -17.23 4.57
C VAL A 333 18.21 -17.96 3.23
N LEU A 334 19.22 -18.84 3.15
CA LEU A 334 19.67 -19.59 1.98
C LEU A 334 18.83 -20.84 1.64
N GLN A 335 17.66 -21.06 2.26
CA GLN A 335 16.78 -22.21 1.96
C GLN A 335 15.31 -21.80 1.76
N ALA A 336 15.05 -20.67 1.09
CA ALA A 336 13.73 -20.43 0.53
C ALA A 336 13.37 -21.60 -0.41
N THR A 337 12.27 -22.30 -0.14
CA THR A 337 11.78 -23.36 -1.03
C THR A 337 11.22 -22.73 -2.31
N SER A 338 11.16 -23.49 -3.40
CA SER A 338 10.61 -23.02 -4.70
C SER A 338 9.25 -22.33 -4.57
N ASN A 339 8.37 -22.87 -3.73
CA ASN A 339 7.03 -22.34 -3.49
C ASN A 339 7.04 -20.92 -2.89
N HIS A 340 8.13 -20.55 -2.19
CA HIS A 340 8.25 -19.21 -1.60
C HIS A 340 8.65 -18.16 -2.63
N GLN A 341 9.56 -18.51 -3.54
CA GLN A 341 9.99 -17.64 -4.64
C GLN A 341 8.81 -17.34 -5.59
N GLU A 342 8.00 -18.35 -5.90
CA GLU A 342 6.75 -18.19 -6.66
C GLU A 342 5.82 -17.16 -6.01
N GLY A 343 5.62 -17.26 -4.69
CA GLY A 343 4.81 -16.29 -3.95
C GLY A 343 5.35 -14.86 -4.04
N ILE A 344 6.68 -14.66 -3.93
CA ILE A 344 7.28 -13.32 -4.03
C ILE A 344 7.12 -12.74 -5.44
N CYS A 345 7.42 -13.52 -6.48
CA CYS A 345 7.26 -13.06 -7.85
C CYS A 345 5.80 -12.80 -8.20
N PHE A 346 4.88 -13.61 -7.67
CA PHE A 346 3.45 -13.39 -7.78
C PHE A 346 3.04 -12.06 -7.14
N ASP A 347 3.51 -11.79 -5.92
CA ASP A 347 3.22 -10.56 -5.18
C ASP A 347 3.69 -9.32 -5.92
N ILE A 348 4.95 -9.35 -6.39
CA ILE A 348 5.55 -8.27 -7.16
C ILE A 348 4.76 -8.07 -8.45
N ALA A 349 4.53 -9.13 -9.21
CA ALA A 349 3.79 -9.05 -10.46
C ALA A 349 2.36 -8.53 -10.22
N LEU A 350 1.71 -8.93 -9.12
CA LEU A 350 0.38 -8.46 -8.74
C LEU A 350 0.39 -6.95 -8.45
N ASP A 351 1.39 -6.44 -7.73
CA ASP A 351 1.50 -5.01 -7.45
C ASP A 351 1.76 -4.20 -8.75
N TYR A 352 2.56 -4.72 -9.69
CA TYR A 352 2.92 -3.97 -10.91
C TYR A 352 1.92 -4.15 -12.08
N PHE A 353 1.27 -5.31 -12.18
CA PHE A 353 0.40 -5.72 -13.29
C PHE A 353 -0.99 -6.13 -12.81
N SER A 354 -1.44 -5.60 -11.68
CA SER A 354 -2.75 -5.92 -11.09
C SER A 354 -3.91 -5.87 -12.08
N ALA A 355 -3.99 -4.86 -12.94
CA ALA A 355 -5.05 -4.77 -13.94
C ALA A 355 -5.02 -5.95 -14.94
N ALA A 356 -3.83 -6.31 -15.43
CA ALA A 356 -3.63 -7.47 -16.29
C ALA A 356 -3.96 -8.78 -15.57
N PHE A 357 -3.57 -8.90 -14.29
CA PHE A 357 -3.90 -10.06 -13.45
C PHE A 357 -5.40 -10.24 -13.28
N VAL A 358 -6.10 -9.16 -12.96
CA VAL A 358 -7.54 -9.17 -12.77
C VAL A 358 -8.23 -9.56 -14.08
N ASN A 359 -7.86 -8.95 -15.21
CA ASN A 359 -8.41 -9.34 -16.51
C ASN A 359 -8.20 -10.83 -16.79
N LEU A 360 -6.98 -11.34 -16.54
CA LEU A 360 -6.65 -12.75 -16.72
C LEU A 360 -7.54 -13.65 -15.84
N LEU A 361 -7.79 -13.27 -14.58
CA LEU A 361 -8.68 -13.98 -13.67
C LEU A 361 -10.12 -13.97 -14.17
N LEU A 362 -10.64 -12.81 -14.56
CA LEU A 362 -12.04 -12.64 -15.00
C LEU A 362 -12.39 -13.47 -16.21
N ARG A 363 -11.48 -13.67 -17.16
CA ARG A 363 -11.69 -14.53 -18.35
C ARG A 363 -12.03 -15.99 -18.06
N GLY A 364 -12.02 -16.42 -16.79
CA GLY A 364 -12.42 -17.77 -16.39
C GLY A 364 -13.42 -17.78 -15.24
N ILE A 365 -13.97 -16.62 -14.89
CA ILE A 365 -15.19 -16.50 -14.09
C ILE A 365 -16.28 -16.20 -15.12
N GLU A 366 -17.41 -16.90 -15.09
CA GLU A 366 -18.51 -16.59 -16.01
C GLU A 366 -19.05 -15.18 -15.70
N ASP A 367 -19.08 -14.30 -16.71
CA ASP A 367 -19.40 -12.87 -16.57
C ASP A 367 -20.69 -12.60 -15.77
N GLN A 368 -21.70 -13.47 -15.94
CA GLN A 368 -22.99 -13.36 -15.28
C GLN A 368 -22.90 -13.37 -13.74
N HIS A 369 -21.96 -14.12 -13.16
CA HIS A 369 -21.84 -14.20 -11.70
C HIS A 369 -21.26 -12.92 -11.08
N VAL A 370 -20.39 -12.22 -11.81
CA VAL A 370 -19.76 -10.99 -11.31
C VAL A 370 -20.77 -9.85 -11.27
N GLU A 371 -21.60 -9.71 -12.29
CA GLU A 371 -22.66 -8.69 -12.33
C GLU A 371 -23.67 -8.89 -11.19
N ASP A 372 -24.10 -10.13 -10.95
CA ASP A 372 -25.00 -10.48 -9.85
C ASP A 372 -24.40 -10.11 -8.48
N TRP A 373 -23.11 -10.37 -8.27
CA TRP A 373 -22.43 -9.98 -7.04
C TRP A 373 -22.32 -8.46 -6.87
N ILE A 374 -22.02 -7.72 -7.95
CA ILE A 374 -21.97 -6.26 -7.90
C ILE A 374 -23.33 -5.71 -7.49
N TYR A 375 -24.40 -6.19 -8.11
CA TYR A 375 -25.77 -5.77 -7.84
C TYR A 375 -26.20 -6.06 -6.39
N ASP A 376 -25.90 -7.25 -5.86
CA ASP A 376 -26.18 -7.60 -4.46
C ASP A 376 -25.50 -6.64 -3.48
N ILE A 377 -24.25 -6.27 -3.76
CA ILE A 377 -23.47 -5.37 -2.89
C ILE A 377 -23.97 -3.92 -3.02
N GLU A 378 -24.42 -3.49 -4.20
CA GLU A 378 -25.07 -2.19 -4.40
C GLU A 378 -26.29 -2.06 -3.50
N ILE A 379 -27.17 -3.07 -3.49
CA ILE A 379 -28.36 -3.10 -2.62
C ILE A 379 -27.97 -2.99 -1.14
N ILE A 380 -26.94 -3.74 -0.71
CA ILE A 380 -26.45 -3.70 0.68
C ILE A 380 -25.94 -2.29 1.02
N ALA A 381 -25.12 -1.68 0.15
CA ALA A 381 -24.57 -0.35 0.36
C ALA A 381 -25.67 0.72 0.42
N GLU A 382 -26.65 0.68 -0.49
CA GLU A 382 -27.80 1.59 -0.49
C GLU A 382 -28.65 1.46 0.78
N SER A 383 -28.86 0.22 1.25
CA SER A 383 -29.56 -0.07 2.49
C SER A 383 -28.85 0.53 3.70
N ILE A 384 -27.52 0.44 3.75
CA ILE A 384 -26.69 1.01 4.81
C ILE A 384 -26.77 2.54 4.81
N PHE A 385 -26.64 3.19 3.65
CA PHE A 385 -26.77 4.65 3.60
C PHE A 385 -28.16 5.12 3.98
N SER A 386 -29.19 4.37 3.61
CA SER A 386 -30.58 4.67 3.99
C SER A 386 -30.75 4.57 5.51
N ALA A 387 -30.24 3.50 6.13
CA ALA A 387 -30.21 3.35 7.58
C ALA A 387 -29.40 4.48 8.26
N PHE A 388 -28.26 4.87 7.70
CA PHE A 388 -27.43 5.93 8.27
C PHE A 388 -28.11 7.31 8.21
N LYS A 389 -28.77 7.65 7.08
CA LYS A 389 -29.60 8.86 6.96
C LYS A 389 -30.74 8.85 7.97
N PHE A 390 -31.39 7.71 8.17
CA PHE A 390 -32.42 7.54 9.18
C PHE A 390 -31.87 7.79 10.59
N LEU A 391 -30.72 7.21 10.93
CA LEU A 391 -30.07 7.44 12.23
C LEU A 391 -29.75 8.92 12.43
N ILE A 392 -29.13 9.60 11.44
CA ILE A 392 -28.81 11.03 11.51
C ILE A 392 -30.05 11.88 11.78
N ASN A 393 -31.17 11.58 11.10
CA ASN A 393 -32.44 12.29 11.31
C ASN A 393 -32.93 12.20 12.77
N ASN A 394 -32.64 11.09 13.46
CA ASN A 394 -33.08 10.82 14.82
C ASN A 394 -32.03 11.20 15.90
N LEU A 395 -30.87 11.75 15.52
CA LEU A 395 -29.87 12.20 16.49
C LEU A 395 -30.33 13.49 17.17
N SER A 396 -30.78 13.36 18.43
CA SER A 396 -31.28 14.47 19.25
C SER A 396 -30.22 15.52 19.61
N TRP A 397 -28.93 15.16 19.55
CA TRP A 397 -27.81 16.07 19.86
C TRP A 397 -27.38 16.94 18.67
N LEU A 398 -27.89 16.68 17.45
CA LEU A 398 -27.59 17.48 16.27
C LEU A 398 -28.65 18.55 16.03
N GLN A 399 -28.21 19.78 15.78
CA GLN A 399 -29.09 20.84 15.34
C GLN A 399 -29.73 20.49 13.98
N PRO A 400 -30.97 20.93 13.68
CA PRO A 400 -31.63 20.64 12.41
C PRO A 400 -30.78 20.97 11.17
N THR A 401 -30.06 22.11 11.20
CA THR A 401 -29.16 22.52 10.11
C THR A 401 -27.97 21.58 9.94
N GLN A 402 -27.39 21.08 11.03
CA GLN A 402 -26.30 20.10 10.98
C GLN A 402 -26.78 18.74 10.43
N ARG A 403 -27.99 18.29 10.81
CA ARG A 403 -28.60 17.07 10.26
C ARG A 403 -28.77 17.16 8.75
N ILE A 404 -29.27 18.28 8.23
CA ILE A 404 -29.41 18.51 6.79
C ILE A 404 -28.05 18.45 6.08
N LEU A 405 -27.02 19.10 6.63
CA LEU A 405 -25.67 19.08 6.05
C LEU A 405 -25.05 17.68 6.06
N LEU A 406 -25.21 16.93 7.14
CA LEU A 406 -24.73 15.55 7.24
C LEU A 406 -25.46 14.62 6.28
N ILE A 407 -26.80 14.71 6.18
CA ILE A 407 -27.58 13.91 5.23
C ILE A 407 -27.18 14.24 3.79
N LYS A 408 -26.96 15.53 3.48
CA LYS A 408 -26.46 15.96 2.17
C LYS A 408 -25.08 15.36 1.89
N LYS A 409 -24.19 15.34 2.88
CA LYS A 409 -22.87 14.71 2.76
C LYS A 409 -23.00 13.20 2.52
N VAL A 410 -23.81 12.49 3.31
CA VAL A 410 -24.07 11.05 3.14
C VAL A 410 -24.67 10.77 1.76
N GLY A 411 -25.62 11.59 1.30
CA GLY A 411 -26.22 11.47 -0.03
C GLY A 411 -25.28 11.82 -1.19
N SER A 412 -24.12 12.41 -0.92
CA SER A 412 -23.10 12.68 -1.94
C SER A 412 -22.08 11.55 -2.09
N PHE A 413 -22.13 10.52 -1.24
CA PHE A 413 -21.26 9.35 -1.42
C PHE A 413 -21.62 8.57 -2.69
N SER A 414 -20.61 8.24 -3.49
CA SER A 414 -20.67 7.24 -4.53
C SER A 414 -19.93 5.99 -4.06
N VAL A 415 -20.49 4.82 -4.31
CA VAL A 415 -19.79 3.55 -4.07
C VAL A 415 -19.28 3.03 -5.39
N ASN A 416 -18.01 2.67 -5.43
CA ASN A 416 -17.43 1.92 -6.53
C ASN A 416 -17.29 0.47 -6.05
N ILE A 417 -17.95 -0.46 -6.73
CA ILE A 417 -18.02 -1.85 -6.31
C ILE A 417 -17.35 -2.72 -7.37
N GLY A 418 -16.46 -3.60 -6.93
CA GLY A 418 -15.84 -4.62 -7.75
C GLY A 418 -14.75 -4.08 -8.66
N LEU A 419 -15.10 -3.98 -9.95
CA LEU A 419 -14.15 -3.86 -11.06
C LEU A 419 -14.40 -2.62 -11.91
N PRO A 420 -13.34 -1.89 -12.31
CA PRO A 420 -13.55 -0.71 -13.13
C PRO A 420 -14.08 -1.15 -14.50
N PRO A 421 -15.01 -0.41 -15.14
CA PRO A 421 -15.63 -0.84 -16.40
C PRO A 421 -14.65 -1.14 -17.54
N TRP A 422 -13.47 -0.53 -17.50
CA TRP A 422 -12.42 -0.73 -18.51
C TRP A 422 -11.60 -2.02 -18.30
N ILE A 423 -11.78 -2.76 -17.21
CA ILE A 423 -10.96 -3.96 -16.91
C ILE A 423 -11.19 -5.12 -17.90
N GLY A 424 -12.28 -5.09 -18.66
CA GLY A 424 -12.54 -6.06 -19.73
C GLY A 424 -11.96 -5.65 -21.09
N ASP A 425 -11.47 -4.40 -21.22
CA ASP A 425 -10.98 -3.85 -22.48
C ASP A 425 -9.45 -3.92 -22.55
N ASP A 426 -8.95 -4.85 -23.36
CA ASP A 426 -7.52 -5.09 -23.56
C ASP A 426 -6.77 -3.85 -24.06
N GLN A 427 -7.40 -2.99 -24.86
CA GLN A 427 -6.76 -1.78 -25.37
C GLN A 427 -6.59 -0.74 -24.27
N GLU A 428 -7.60 -0.56 -23.43
CA GLU A 428 -7.50 0.32 -22.26
C GLU A 428 -6.51 -0.22 -21.23
N ILE A 429 -6.45 -1.54 -21.02
CA ILE A 429 -5.40 -2.14 -20.20
C ILE A 429 -4.03 -1.91 -20.83
N ASN A 430 -3.81 -2.14 -22.12
CA ASN A 430 -2.50 -1.93 -22.77
C ASN A 430 -2.05 -0.46 -22.70
N LYS A 431 -3.00 0.48 -22.69
CA LYS A 431 -2.74 1.92 -22.56
C LYS A 431 -2.38 2.32 -21.13
N ARG A 432 -2.96 1.66 -20.12
CA ARG A 432 -2.76 1.94 -18.69
C ARG A 432 -1.64 1.10 -18.07
N THR A 433 -1.40 -0.07 -18.65
CA THR A 433 -0.35 -1.00 -18.26
C THR A 433 0.96 -0.55 -18.90
N PRO A 434 1.99 -0.27 -18.10
CA PRO A 434 3.39 -0.30 -18.50
C PRO A 434 3.76 -1.17 -19.71
N ARG A 435 4.28 -0.56 -20.78
CA ARG A 435 4.93 -1.30 -21.87
C ARG A 435 6.25 -1.87 -21.37
N TYR A 436 6.31 -3.19 -21.18
CA TYR A 436 7.51 -3.89 -20.73
C TYR A 436 8.57 -4.07 -21.84
N GLU A 437 8.15 -4.03 -23.11
CA GLU A 437 9.03 -4.29 -24.26
C GLU A 437 10.15 -3.26 -24.47
N SER A 438 9.92 -1.98 -24.16
CA SER A 438 10.95 -0.95 -24.32
C SER A 438 12.05 -1.00 -23.24
N SER A 439 11.80 -1.65 -22.11
CA SER A 439 12.70 -1.74 -20.96
C SER A 439 13.43 -3.09 -20.86
N LEU A 440 13.01 -4.09 -21.64
CA LEU A 440 13.62 -5.43 -21.70
C LEU A 440 15.10 -5.40 -22.16
N SER A 441 15.47 -4.52 -23.09
CA SER A 441 16.86 -4.42 -23.59
C SER A 441 17.83 -3.71 -22.64
N LEU A 442 17.32 -2.90 -21.70
CA LEU A 442 18.13 -2.20 -20.71
C LEU A 442 18.35 -3.02 -19.44
N VAL A 443 17.58 -4.11 -19.24
CA VAL A 443 17.45 -4.77 -17.94
C VAL A 443 17.26 -6.28 -18.06
N GLU A 444 18.22 -6.96 -18.69
CA GLU A 444 18.20 -8.43 -18.76
C GLU A 444 18.51 -9.10 -17.41
N ASN A 445 19.06 -8.39 -16.42
CA ASN A 445 19.60 -9.00 -15.19
C ASN A 445 19.18 -8.36 -13.85
N ASP A 446 18.34 -7.31 -13.83
CA ASP A 446 18.05 -6.61 -12.56
C ASP A 446 16.56 -6.25 -12.39
N ILE A 447 15.81 -7.12 -11.71
CA ILE A 447 14.38 -6.89 -11.35
C ILE A 447 14.18 -5.51 -10.71
N LYS A 448 15.17 -4.98 -9.96
CA LYS A 448 15.04 -3.69 -9.28
C LYS A 448 15.24 -2.50 -10.22
N ALA A 449 16.11 -2.61 -11.22
CA ALA A 449 16.15 -1.64 -12.30
C ALA A 449 14.80 -1.61 -13.06
N GLN A 450 14.12 -2.76 -13.21
CA GLN A 450 12.77 -2.82 -13.79
C GLN A 450 11.73 -2.11 -12.89
N GLN A 451 11.79 -2.29 -11.57
CA GLN A 451 10.91 -1.61 -10.60
C GLN A 451 11.12 -0.09 -10.58
N SER A 452 12.38 0.36 -10.59
CA SER A 452 12.72 1.79 -10.64
C SER A 452 12.26 2.42 -11.95
N LEU A 453 12.53 1.78 -13.10
CA LEU A 453 12.03 2.25 -14.41
C LEU A 453 10.50 2.29 -14.46
N PHE A 454 9.82 1.28 -13.89
CA PHE A 454 8.35 1.25 -13.81
C PHE A 454 7.80 2.49 -13.07
N PHE A 455 8.34 2.79 -11.89
CA PHE A 455 7.87 3.93 -11.10
C PHE A 455 8.18 5.26 -11.79
N ASN A 456 9.36 5.38 -12.41
CA ASN A 456 9.85 6.63 -12.99
C ASN A 456 9.27 6.95 -14.36
N ASP A 457 9.17 5.95 -15.24
CA ASP A 457 8.89 6.14 -16.65
C ASP A 457 7.40 5.92 -16.98
N ILE A 458 6.62 5.41 -16.01
CA ILE A 458 5.25 4.97 -16.29
C ILE A 458 4.26 5.50 -15.26
N LEU A 459 4.41 5.15 -13.98
CA LEU A 459 3.48 5.66 -12.96
C LEU A 459 3.60 7.18 -12.81
N ARG A 460 4.81 7.73 -12.90
CA ARG A 460 5.01 9.17 -12.69
C ARG A 460 4.57 10.04 -13.86
N PRO A 461 4.82 9.71 -15.14
CA PRO A 461 4.23 10.45 -16.26
C PRO A 461 2.71 10.41 -16.24
N LEU A 462 2.13 9.29 -15.79
CA LEU A 462 0.70 9.15 -15.52
C LEU A 462 0.23 10.09 -14.39
N MET A 463 1.00 10.22 -13.31
CA MET A 463 0.76 11.20 -12.25
C MET A 463 0.97 12.65 -12.73
N VAL A 464 1.97 12.94 -13.56
CA VAL A 464 2.24 14.30 -14.05
C VAL A 464 1.20 14.73 -15.09
N LYS A 465 0.89 13.88 -16.09
CA LYS A 465 -0.22 14.14 -17.02
C LYS A 465 -1.52 14.38 -16.27
N SER A 466 -1.67 13.77 -15.09
CA SER A 466 -2.80 14.05 -14.24
C SER A 466 -2.77 15.49 -13.66
N ILE A 467 -1.60 16.03 -13.29
CA ILE A 467 -1.43 17.40 -12.79
C ILE A 467 -1.90 18.43 -13.83
N ASP A 468 -1.58 18.21 -15.10
CA ASP A 468 -1.94 19.12 -16.20
C ASP A 468 -3.42 19.04 -16.60
N GLY A 469 -4.19 18.12 -16.01
CA GLY A 469 -5.60 17.91 -16.33
C GLY A 469 -5.85 17.17 -17.65
N GLU A 470 -4.79 16.77 -18.36
CA GLU A 470 -4.86 16.04 -19.64
C GLU A 470 -4.83 14.51 -19.48
N GLY A 471 -4.45 14.01 -18.29
CA GLY A 471 -4.47 12.59 -17.96
C GLY A 471 -5.84 12.12 -17.47
N THR A 472 -6.29 10.95 -17.94
CA THR A 472 -7.47 10.23 -17.41
C THR A 472 -7.40 9.95 -15.90
N LEU A 473 -6.20 10.04 -15.30
CA LEU A 473 -5.94 9.90 -13.88
C LEU A 473 -6.18 11.18 -13.06
N ALA A 474 -6.38 12.32 -13.72
CA ALA A 474 -6.71 13.61 -13.10
C ALA A 474 -8.18 13.60 -12.63
N GLY A 475 -8.44 12.93 -11.51
CA GLY A 475 -9.63 13.05 -10.67
C GLY A 475 -10.93 13.52 -11.35
N GLY A 476 -11.87 12.59 -11.58
CA GLY A 476 -13.29 12.96 -11.45
C GLY A 476 -14.31 12.19 -12.27
N SER A 477 -13.91 11.32 -13.18
CA SER A 477 -14.85 10.30 -13.66
C SER A 477 -15.29 9.48 -12.45
N ARG A 478 -16.60 9.42 -12.17
CA ARG A 478 -17.11 8.71 -10.99
C ARG A 478 -16.64 7.24 -10.97
N GLY A 479 -16.44 6.64 -12.14
CA GLY A 479 -16.06 5.23 -12.31
C GLY A 479 -14.59 4.92 -12.60
N ASP A 480 -13.66 5.88 -12.62
CA ASP A 480 -12.22 5.55 -12.75
C ASP A 480 -11.58 5.44 -11.36
N TYR A 481 -11.41 4.20 -10.89
CA TYR A 481 -10.67 3.85 -9.69
C TYR A 481 -9.40 3.06 -10.03
N SER A 482 -8.77 3.37 -11.17
CA SER A 482 -7.48 2.79 -11.59
C SER A 482 -6.33 2.94 -10.59
N GLN A 483 -6.37 3.96 -9.71
CA GLN A 483 -5.44 4.04 -8.56
C GLN A 483 -5.54 2.84 -7.61
N MET A 484 -6.59 2.03 -7.76
CA MET A 484 -6.86 0.83 -6.97
C MET A 484 -6.43 -0.44 -7.64
N ALA A 485 -5.74 -0.42 -8.79
CA ALA A 485 -5.38 -1.66 -9.49
C ALA A 485 -4.78 -2.69 -8.52
N THR A 486 -3.80 -2.28 -7.70
CA THR A 486 -3.19 -3.14 -6.65
C THR A 486 -4.17 -3.58 -5.57
N SER A 487 -5.17 -2.77 -5.24
CA SER A 487 -6.23 -3.09 -4.30
C SER A 487 -7.43 -3.82 -4.92
N ILE A 488 -7.51 -4.00 -6.25
CA ILE A 488 -8.61 -4.75 -6.87
C ILE A 488 -8.62 -6.17 -6.32
N LEU A 489 -7.47 -6.83 -6.17
CA LEU A 489 -7.39 -8.18 -5.60
C LEU A 489 -7.02 -8.15 -4.13
N THR A 490 -6.38 -7.07 -3.67
CA THR A 490 -5.96 -6.96 -2.27
C THR A 490 -6.88 -6.00 -1.53
N PRO A 491 -7.71 -6.43 -0.57
CA PRO A 491 -8.36 -5.52 0.36
C PRO A 491 -7.33 -4.78 1.24
N LYS A 492 -6.54 -3.88 0.65
CA LYS A 492 -5.75 -2.87 1.33
C LYS A 492 -6.73 -1.81 1.80
N PHE A 493 -7.27 -2.08 2.98
CA PHE A 493 -8.37 -1.33 3.54
C PHE A 493 -8.00 0.12 3.90
N SER A 494 -6.72 0.43 4.09
CA SER A 494 -6.26 1.79 4.41
C SER A 494 -6.49 2.80 3.29
N ASP A 495 -6.60 2.33 2.04
CA ASP A 495 -6.55 3.18 0.85
C ASP A 495 -7.93 3.39 0.20
N GLN A 496 -8.99 2.81 0.80
CA GLN A 496 -10.33 2.71 0.19
C GLN A 496 -11.24 3.91 0.43
N VAL A 497 -10.91 4.74 1.42
CA VAL A 497 -11.49 6.07 1.58
C VAL A 497 -10.45 7.08 1.18
N THR A 498 -10.59 7.57 -0.04
CA THR A 498 -9.87 8.79 -0.40
C THR A 498 -10.39 9.90 0.52
N ARG A 499 -9.51 10.49 1.33
CA ARG A 499 -9.81 11.71 2.14
C ARG A 499 -10.38 12.87 1.30
N LEU A 500 -10.34 12.71 -0.02
CA LEU A 500 -10.58 13.67 -1.09
C LEU A 500 -11.95 13.52 -1.74
N GLY A 501 -12.77 12.57 -1.30
CA GLY A 501 -14.03 12.31 -1.95
C GLY A 501 -15.02 11.57 -1.08
N THR A 502 -16.28 11.90 -1.32
CA THR A 502 -17.45 11.11 -0.97
C THR A 502 -17.45 9.82 -1.81
N LYS A 503 -16.37 9.04 -1.76
CA LYS A 503 -16.21 7.79 -2.51
C LYS A 503 -15.86 6.68 -1.55
N ILE A 504 -16.65 5.61 -1.59
CA ILE A 504 -16.33 4.35 -0.90
C ILE A 504 -16.00 3.36 -2.00
N ASN A 505 -14.85 2.71 -1.93
CA ASN A 505 -14.48 1.70 -2.92
C ASN A 505 -14.45 0.33 -2.24
N ILE A 506 -15.21 -0.61 -2.77
CA ILE A 506 -15.24 -2.01 -2.32
C ILE A 506 -14.56 -2.82 -3.41
N PRO A 507 -13.29 -3.24 -3.25
CA PRO A 507 -12.56 -3.90 -4.31
C PRO A 507 -13.12 -5.31 -4.59
N PHE A 508 -12.92 -5.79 -5.81
CA PHE A 508 -13.31 -7.14 -6.21
C PHE A 508 -12.80 -8.23 -5.25
N GLY A 509 -11.57 -8.11 -4.75
CA GLY A 509 -10.96 -9.01 -3.78
C GLY A 509 -11.76 -9.13 -2.48
N ALA A 510 -12.43 -8.07 -2.05
CA ALA A 510 -13.36 -8.15 -0.92
C ALA A 510 -14.60 -8.98 -1.29
N MET A 511 -15.06 -8.94 -2.54
CA MET A 511 -16.23 -9.69 -3.03
C MET A 511 -15.97 -11.18 -3.21
N VAL A 512 -14.75 -11.56 -3.59
CA VAL A 512 -14.36 -12.98 -3.75
C VAL A 512 -13.71 -13.59 -2.50
N SER A 513 -13.41 -12.75 -1.50
CA SER A 513 -12.94 -13.23 -0.19
C SER A 513 -14.09 -13.77 0.66
N GLN A 514 -13.77 -14.33 1.82
CA GLN A 514 -14.77 -14.72 2.83
C GLN A 514 -15.67 -13.54 3.29
N LEU A 515 -15.37 -12.28 2.93
CA LEU A 515 -16.22 -11.14 3.26
C LEU A 515 -17.57 -11.17 2.52
N TYR A 516 -17.63 -11.82 1.37
CA TYR A 516 -18.86 -12.01 0.62
C TYR A 516 -18.96 -13.45 0.10
N GLN A 517 -20.11 -14.07 0.37
CA GLN A 517 -20.47 -15.38 -0.15
C GLN A 517 -21.91 -15.21 -0.62
N ASP A 518 -22.14 -15.41 -1.92
CA ASP A 518 -23.44 -15.30 -2.57
C ASP A 518 -24.54 -16.10 -1.84
N THR A 519 -24.18 -17.26 -1.34
CA THR A 519 -25.03 -18.22 -0.63
C THR A 519 -25.07 -18.00 0.89
N ALA A 520 -24.29 -17.07 1.44
CA ALA A 520 -24.35 -16.76 2.86
C ALA A 520 -25.66 -16.03 3.23
N PRO A 521 -26.16 -16.23 4.46
CA PRO A 521 -27.32 -15.50 4.96
C PRO A 521 -27.14 -13.99 4.83
N LEU A 522 -28.24 -13.28 4.57
CA LEU A 522 -28.22 -11.83 4.41
C LEU A 522 -27.62 -11.12 5.64
N SER A 523 -27.88 -11.63 6.84
CA SER A 523 -27.26 -11.16 8.09
C SER A 523 -25.72 -11.23 8.10
N MET A 524 -25.14 -12.28 7.50
CA MET A 524 -23.68 -12.40 7.33
C MET A 524 -23.17 -11.41 6.29
N LYS A 525 -23.84 -11.29 5.13
CA LYS A 525 -23.49 -10.32 4.10
C LYS A 525 -23.47 -8.88 4.67
N PHE A 526 -24.52 -8.49 5.40
CA PHE A 526 -24.60 -7.18 6.05
C PHE A 526 -23.58 -6.99 7.17
N SER A 527 -23.31 -8.01 8.00
CA SER A 527 -22.31 -7.85 9.07
C SER A 527 -20.89 -7.71 8.53
N ARG A 528 -20.52 -8.40 7.46
CA ARG A 528 -19.17 -8.35 6.89
C ARG A 528 -18.97 -7.13 6.00
N LEU A 529 -19.74 -7.05 4.90
CA LEU A 529 -19.63 -5.94 3.97
C LEU A 529 -20.19 -4.66 4.57
N GLY A 530 -21.27 -4.74 5.34
CA GLY A 530 -21.85 -3.52 5.89
C GLY A 530 -21.00 -2.88 6.96
N MET A 531 -20.31 -3.65 7.80
CA MET A 531 -19.29 -3.08 8.69
C MET A 531 -18.15 -2.45 7.90
N LEU A 532 -17.74 -3.05 6.79
CA LEU A 532 -16.71 -2.50 5.92
C LEU A 532 -17.15 -1.15 5.30
N THR A 533 -18.34 -1.10 4.71
CA THR A 533 -18.92 0.14 4.16
C THR A 533 -19.07 1.20 5.24
N MET A 534 -19.52 0.84 6.44
CA MET A 534 -19.67 1.76 7.58
C MET A 534 -18.34 2.26 8.13
N TRP A 535 -17.30 1.44 8.14
CA TRP A 535 -15.95 1.85 8.57
C TRP A 535 -15.40 2.96 7.66
N TYR A 536 -15.89 3.02 6.42
CA TYR A 536 -15.44 3.96 5.40
C TYR A 536 -16.30 5.22 5.22
N ALA A 537 -17.59 5.14 5.54
CA ALA A 537 -18.51 6.26 5.49
C ALA A 537 -18.27 7.25 6.65
#